data_AF-A0A948HXR3-F1
#
_entry.id   AF-A0A948HXR3-F1
#
_cell.length_a   1.000
_cell.length_b   1.000
_cell.length_c   1.000
_cell.angle_alpha   90.00
_cell.angle_beta   90.00
_cell.angle_gamma   90.00
#
_symmetry.space_group_name_H-M   'P 1'
#
loop_
_entity.id
_entity.type
_entity.pdbx_description
1 polymer ?
#
loop_
_entity_poly.entity_id
_entity_poly.type
_entity_poly.pdbx_seq_one_letter_code
_entity_poly.pdbx_strand_id
1 'polypeptide(L)'
;MQSLKKIGANAVELMPVLIKGMEKHGYCYFMWETANAVGAQCATCHAIVWQSPLTNKILSEEKPANLPDSGKQYTDYYQQKIRRFLASQPVCPECGSNHYDLFVNNVSFPRYADGTLFDDQQDLALDEHPDAPIWWLD
;
A
#
# COMPACT_ATOMS: atom_id res chain seq x y z
N MET A 1 4.28 -10.73 18.18
CA MET A 1 3.73 -11.39 16.99
C MET A 1 3.07 -10.32 16.17
N GLN A 2 3.36 -10.25 14.86
CA GLN A 2 2.58 -9.38 13.98
C GLN A 2 1.13 -9.88 13.96
N SER A 3 0.16 -8.98 14.01
CA SER A 3 -1.26 -9.34 14.01
C SER A 3 -2.00 -8.55 12.95
N LEU A 4 -2.80 -9.25 12.14
CA LEU A 4 -3.72 -8.64 11.19
C LEU A 4 -5.02 -8.28 11.90
N LYS A 5 -5.47 -7.05 11.72
CA LYS A 5 -6.75 -6.56 12.24
C LYS A 5 -7.41 -5.61 11.26
N LYS A 6 -8.71 -5.36 11.43
CA LYS A 6 -9.42 -4.26 10.77
C LYS A 6 -9.34 -3.01 11.63
N ILE A 7 -8.97 -1.88 11.02
CA ILE A 7 -9.03 -0.54 11.63
C ILE A 7 -9.73 0.43 10.67
N GLY A 8 -10.21 1.57 11.17
CA GLY A 8 -10.65 2.68 10.31
C GLY A 8 -9.44 3.31 9.61
N ALA A 9 -9.58 3.66 8.33
CA ALA A 9 -8.49 4.20 7.52
C ALA A 9 -7.93 5.53 8.06
N ASN A 10 -8.79 6.40 8.59
CA ASN A 10 -8.41 7.66 9.22
C ASN A 10 -7.44 7.52 10.40
N ALA A 11 -7.44 6.37 11.10
CA ALA A 11 -6.53 6.12 12.21
C ALA A 11 -5.05 6.13 11.80
N VAL A 12 -4.78 6.01 10.50
CA VAL A 12 -3.45 6.00 9.89
C VAL A 12 -3.34 6.96 8.71
N GLU A 13 -4.24 7.95 8.65
CA GLU A 13 -4.28 9.00 7.62
C GLU A 13 -4.39 8.45 6.17
N LEU A 14 -5.03 7.29 6.03
CA LEU A 14 -5.44 6.76 4.73
C LEU A 14 -6.81 7.28 4.35
N MET A 15 -7.00 7.56 3.06
CA MET A 15 -8.24 8.07 2.51
C MET A 15 -8.78 7.12 1.44
N PRO A 16 -9.66 6.19 1.83
CA PRO A 16 -10.48 5.44 0.91
C PRO A 16 -11.45 6.40 0.21
N VAL A 17 -11.54 6.34 -1.11
CA VAL A 17 -12.42 7.20 -1.90
C VAL A 17 -13.20 6.39 -2.92
N LEU A 18 -14.45 6.77 -3.15
CA LEU A 18 -15.18 6.41 -4.35
C LEU A 18 -15.00 7.54 -5.36
N ILE A 19 -14.52 7.21 -6.55
CA ILE A 19 -14.32 8.20 -7.61
C ILE A 19 -15.58 8.24 -8.47
N LYS A 20 -16.12 9.44 -8.69
CA LYS A 20 -17.34 9.62 -9.45
C LYS A 20 -17.21 9.06 -10.88
N GLY A 21 -18.13 8.21 -11.30
CA GLY A 21 -18.09 7.49 -12.57
C GLY A 21 -17.25 6.20 -12.57
N MET A 22 -16.51 5.94 -11.48
CA MET A 22 -15.68 4.74 -11.27
C MET A 22 -16.10 3.94 -10.02
N GLU A 23 -17.22 4.29 -9.38
CA GLU A 23 -17.67 3.73 -8.10
C GLU A 23 -17.84 2.21 -8.14
N LYS A 24 -18.19 1.67 -9.32
CA LYS A 24 -18.34 0.22 -9.54
C LYS A 24 -17.05 -0.58 -9.29
N HIS A 25 -15.89 0.05 -9.41
CA HIS A 25 -14.58 -0.57 -9.19
C HIS A 25 -14.24 -0.66 -7.68
N GLY A 26 -15.03 -0.01 -6.84
CA GLY A 26 -14.84 0.07 -5.38
C GLY A 26 -13.91 1.19 -4.97
N TYR A 27 -13.37 1.09 -3.76
CA TYR A 27 -12.48 2.11 -3.22
C TYR A 27 -11.14 2.15 -3.96
N CYS A 28 -10.69 3.36 -4.30
CA CYS A 28 -9.28 3.67 -4.44
C CYS A 28 -8.77 4.20 -3.09
N TYR A 29 -7.45 4.10 -2.84
CA TYR A 29 -6.86 4.56 -1.59
C TYR A 29 -5.81 5.62 -1.86
N PHE A 30 -6.02 6.80 -1.31
CA PHE A 30 -5.08 7.90 -1.32
C PHE A 30 -4.41 8.05 0.03
N MET A 31 -3.22 8.65 0.01
CA MET A 31 -2.44 8.91 1.20
C MET A 31 -2.12 10.39 1.28
N TRP A 32 -2.26 10.97 2.46
CA TRP A 32 -1.68 12.27 2.74
C TRP A 32 -0.16 12.19 2.78
N GLU A 33 0.53 13.32 2.57
CA GLU A 33 2.00 13.39 2.64
C GLU A 33 2.55 12.99 4.02
N THR A 34 1.74 13.14 5.06
CA THR A 34 2.05 12.80 6.45
C THR A 34 1.73 11.35 6.81
N ALA A 35 1.03 10.62 5.94
CA ALA A 35 0.50 9.32 6.26
C ALA A 35 1.62 8.30 6.55
N ASN A 36 1.61 7.76 7.77
CA ASN A 36 2.56 6.74 8.20
C ASN A 36 2.06 5.32 7.87
N ALA A 37 1.69 5.10 6.61
CA ALA A 37 1.17 3.84 6.12
C ALA A 37 1.79 3.49 4.77
N VAL A 38 2.07 2.22 4.53
CA VAL A 38 2.36 1.67 3.20
C VAL A 38 1.62 0.36 3.02
N GLY A 39 1.31 0.02 1.78
CA GLY A 39 0.50 -1.15 1.46
C GLY A 39 1.26 -2.20 0.67
N ALA A 40 0.91 -3.45 0.90
CA ALA A 40 1.15 -4.54 -0.04
C ALA A 40 -0.19 -4.96 -0.65
N GLN A 41 -0.32 -4.85 -1.97
CA GLN A 41 -1.54 -5.28 -2.66
C GLN A 41 -1.39 -6.71 -3.19
N CYS A 42 -2.37 -7.54 -2.87
CA CYS A 42 -2.43 -8.92 -3.31
C CYS A 42 -2.62 -8.99 -4.83
N ALA A 43 -1.83 -9.83 -5.49
CA ALA A 43 -1.92 -10.04 -6.94
C ALA A 43 -3.19 -10.79 -7.35
N THR A 44 -3.79 -11.56 -6.43
CA THR A 44 -4.92 -12.46 -6.71
C THR A 44 -6.27 -11.77 -6.55
N CYS A 45 -6.48 -11.02 -5.47
CA CYS A 45 -7.77 -10.41 -5.15
C CYS A 45 -7.70 -8.89 -4.92
N HIS A 46 -6.52 -8.29 -5.10
CA HIS A 46 -6.30 -6.85 -5.01
C HIS A 46 -6.61 -6.21 -3.65
N ALA A 47 -6.87 -7.02 -2.62
CA ALA A 47 -6.89 -6.56 -1.23
C ALA A 47 -5.52 -6.01 -0.83
N ILE A 48 -5.53 -4.94 -0.03
CA ILE A 48 -4.31 -4.28 0.44
C ILE A 48 -4.14 -4.57 1.93
N VAL A 49 -2.95 -5.02 2.31
CA VAL A 49 -2.51 -5.07 3.70
C VAL A 49 -1.65 -3.85 3.96
N TRP A 50 -2.11 -2.99 4.86
CA TRP A 50 -1.44 -1.76 5.26
C TRP A 50 -0.61 -1.97 6.52
N GLN A 51 0.44 -1.18 6.68
CA GLN A 51 1.30 -1.21 7.86
C GLN A 51 2.19 0.03 7.94
N SER A 52 2.72 0.30 9.13
CA SER A 52 3.69 1.38 9.29
C SER A 52 5.05 0.99 8.70
N PRO A 53 5.64 1.83 7.82
CA PRO A 53 7.01 1.61 7.36
C PRO A 53 8.05 1.72 8.48
N LEU A 54 7.74 2.42 9.58
CA LEU A 54 8.66 2.65 10.70
C LEU A 54 8.81 1.42 11.61
N THR A 55 7.76 0.61 11.75
CA THR A 55 7.78 -0.61 12.57
C THR A 55 8.18 -1.84 11.76
N ASN A 56 8.08 -1.78 10.43
CA ASN A 56 8.50 -2.86 9.55
C ASN A 56 10.03 -2.91 9.41
N LYS A 57 10.64 -3.98 9.93
CA LYS A 57 12.10 -4.18 9.97
C LYS A 57 12.82 -4.13 8.61
N ILE A 58 12.12 -4.41 7.51
CA ILE A 58 12.70 -4.40 6.16
C ILE A 58 12.67 -2.97 5.63
N LEU A 59 11.56 -2.26 5.82
CA LEU A 59 11.39 -0.90 5.33
C LEU A 59 12.23 0.09 6.14
N SER A 60 12.24 -0.09 7.46
CA SER A 60 12.99 0.74 8.42
C SER A 60 14.49 0.45 8.46
N GLU A 61 15.01 -0.49 7.65
CA GLU A 61 16.45 -0.76 7.63
C GLU A 61 17.23 0.48 7.17
N GLU A 62 18.33 0.78 7.87
CA GLU A 62 19.22 1.88 7.54
C GLU A 62 19.87 1.66 6.17
N LYS A 63 20.06 2.76 5.43
CA LYS A 63 20.82 2.73 4.18
C LYS A 63 22.29 2.38 4.48
N PRO A 64 22.90 1.37 3.83
CA PRO A 64 24.31 1.08 3.98
C PRO A 64 25.17 2.31 3.66
N ALA A 65 26.21 2.56 4.46
CA ALA A 65 27.06 3.75 4.32
C ALA A 65 27.77 3.84 2.96
N ASN A 66 28.03 2.70 2.32
CA ASN A 66 28.66 2.61 1.00
C ASN A 66 27.66 2.72 -0.17
N LEU A 67 26.36 2.80 0.09
CA LEU A 67 25.35 2.94 -0.96
C LEU A 67 25.25 4.42 -1.38
N PRO A 68 25.43 4.75 -2.67
CA PRO A 68 25.19 6.10 -3.18
C PRO A 68 23.78 6.60 -2.86
N ASP A 69 23.61 7.92 -2.81
CA ASP A 69 22.29 8.53 -2.56
C ASP A 69 21.37 8.52 -3.80
N SER A 70 21.91 8.17 -4.97
CA SER A 70 21.14 8.09 -6.22
C SER A 70 21.80 7.16 -7.23
N GLY A 71 21.13 6.94 -8.36
CA GLY A 71 21.61 6.12 -9.47
C GLY A 71 21.30 4.63 -9.32
N LYS A 72 21.81 3.83 -10.26
CA LYS A 72 21.39 2.43 -10.43
C LYS A 72 21.54 1.58 -9.16
N GLN A 73 22.65 1.71 -8.45
CA GLN A 73 22.89 0.94 -7.23
C GLN A 73 21.86 1.26 -6.14
N TYR A 74 21.52 2.54 -5.96
CA TYR A 74 20.48 2.98 -5.06
C TYR A 74 19.10 2.44 -5.48
N THR A 75 18.76 2.54 -6.77
CA THR A 75 17.52 2.02 -7.32
C THR A 75 17.39 0.51 -7.12
N ASP A 76 18.44 -0.26 -7.44
CA ASP A 76 18.45 -1.72 -7.28
C ASP A 76 18.25 -2.12 -5.81
N TYR A 77 18.90 -1.41 -4.88
CA TYR A 77 18.74 -1.62 -3.44
C TYR A 77 17.29 -1.38 -2.99
N TYR A 78 16.69 -0.24 -3.39
CA TYR A 78 15.30 0.06 -3.05
C TYR A 78 14.32 -0.95 -3.64
N GLN A 79 14.53 -1.39 -4.88
CA GLN A 79 13.72 -2.43 -5.51
C GLN A 79 13.85 -3.77 -4.78
N GLN A 80 15.04 -4.13 -4.32
CA GLN A 80 15.25 -5.32 -3.50
C GLN A 80 14.55 -5.21 -2.14
N LYS A 81 14.62 -4.04 -1.49
CA LYS A 81 13.90 -3.73 -0.24
C LYS A 81 12.39 -3.94 -0.42
N ILE A 82 11.81 -3.38 -1.49
CA ILE A 82 10.38 -3.56 -1.84
C ILE A 82 10.04 -5.04 -2.07
N ARG A 83 10.85 -5.79 -2.82
CA ARG A 83 10.61 -7.23 -3.06
C ARG A 83 10.61 -8.05 -1.78
N ARG A 84 11.57 -7.80 -0.88
CA ARG A 84 11.61 -8.46 0.44
C ARG A 84 10.40 -8.09 1.28
N PHE A 85 9.99 -6.82 1.23
CA PHE A 85 8.79 -6.34 1.92
C PHE A 85 7.54 -7.12 1.44
N LEU A 86 7.29 -7.17 0.14
CA LEU A 86 6.14 -7.88 -0.44
C LEU A 86 6.18 -9.39 -0.13
N ALA A 87 7.36 -10.01 -0.16
CA ALA A 87 7.52 -11.42 0.17
C ALA A 87 7.37 -11.73 1.67
N SER A 88 7.52 -10.72 2.55
CA SER A 88 7.40 -10.88 4.01
C SER A 88 5.97 -10.80 4.52
N GLN A 89 5.01 -10.47 3.65
CA GLN A 89 3.63 -10.28 4.05
C GLN A 89 2.99 -11.59 4.56
N PRO A 90 2.04 -11.49 5.50
CA PRO A 90 1.21 -12.63 5.88
C PRO A 90 0.36 -13.10 4.69
N VAL A 91 -0.23 -14.29 4.80
CA VAL A 91 -1.27 -14.73 3.85
C VAL A 91 -2.37 -13.67 3.74
N CYS A 92 -2.84 -13.44 2.52
CA CYS A 92 -3.88 -12.46 2.23
C CYS A 92 -5.13 -12.79 3.06
N PRO A 93 -5.62 -11.84 3.87
CA PRO A 93 -6.77 -12.10 4.74
C PRO A 93 -8.08 -12.32 3.98
N GLU A 94 -8.16 -11.88 2.72
CA GLU A 94 -9.37 -12.01 1.89
C GLU A 94 -9.39 -13.32 1.08
N CYS A 95 -8.26 -13.73 0.49
CA CYS A 95 -8.22 -14.88 -0.44
C CYS A 95 -7.25 -16.00 -0.05
N GLY A 96 -6.46 -15.85 1.02
CA GLY A 96 -5.46 -16.83 1.47
C GLY A 96 -4.19 -16.91 0.61
N SER A 97 -4.09 -16.19 -0.50
CA SER A 97 -2.89 -16.10 -1.33
C SER A 97 -1.72 -15.48 -0.57
N ASN A 98 -0.50 -15.96 -0.79
CA ASN A 98 0.73 -15.35 -0.27
C ASN A 98 1.47 -14.50 -1.32
N HIS A 99 0.82 -14.20 -2.44
CA HIS A 99 1.43 -13.44 -3.53
C HIS A 99 0.98 -11.97 -3.52
N TYR A 100 1.92 -11.09 -3.20
CA TYR A 100 1.79 -9.64 -3.29
C TYR A 100 2.78 -9.13 -4.33
N ASP A 101 2.31 -8.31 -5.26
CA ASP A 101 3.08 -7.87 -6.44
C ASP A 101 3.22 -6.35 -6.54
N LEU A 102 2.45 -5.58 -5.75
CA LEU A 102 2.47 -4.13 -5.78
C LEU A 102 2.70 -3.55 -4.39
N PHE A 103 3.70 -2.68 -4.32
CA PHE A 103 3.96 -1.81 -3.18
C PHE A 103 3.19 -0.50 -3.36
N VAL A 104 2.36 -0.19 -2.38
CA VAL A 104 1.48 0.99 -2.39
C VAL A 104 2.04 2.01 -1.41
N ASN A 105 2.21 3.24 -1.89
CA ASN A 105 2.62 4.38 -1.08
C ASN A 105 2.03 5.68 -1.68
N ASN A 106 2.46 6.85 -1.19
CA ASN A 106 1.97 8.14 -1.66
C ASN A 106 2.30 8.50 -3.13
N VAL A 107 3.12 7.70 -3.81
CA VAL A 107 3.48 7.90 -5.24
C VAL A 107 3.22 6.67 -6.11
N SER A 108 2.75 5.57 -5.52
CA SER A 108 2.46 4.30 -6.17
C SER A 108 1.04 3.91 -5.80
N PHE A 109 0.10 4.34 -6.63
CA PHE A 109 -1.33 4.14 -6.40
C PHE A 109 -1.71 2.65 -6.52
N PRO A 110 -2.66 2.18 -5.71
CA PRO A 110 -3.14 0.81 -5.80
C PRO A 110 -4.02 0.60 -7.04
N ARG A 111 -4.21 -0.67 -7.43
CA ARG A 111 -5.36 -1.06 -8.26
C ARG A 111 -6.65 -0.96 -7.44
N TYR A 112 -7.77 -0.82 -8.15
CA TYR A 112 -9.09 -1.03 -7.57
C TYR A 112 -9.30 -2.47 -7.09
N ALA A 113 -10.37 -2.70 -6.32
CA ALA A 113 -10.70 -4.00 -5.76
C ALA A 113 -10.95 -5.08 -6.85
N ASP A 114 -11.41 -4.66 -8.03
CA ASP A 114 -11.60 -5.55 -9.18
C ASP A 114 -10.36 -5.68 -10.08
N GLY A 115 -9.23 -5.08 -9.69
CA GLY A 115 -7.97 -5.12 -10.44
C GLY A 115 -7.82 -4.04 -11.50
N THR A 116 -8.83 -3.20 -11.71
CA THR A 116 -8.74 -2.06 -12.62
C THR A 116 -7.59 -1.14 -12.19
N LEU A 117 -6.80 -0.68 -13.17
CA LEU A 117 -5.73 0.28 -12.92
C LEU A 117 -6.32 1.67 -12.67
N PHE A 118 -5.78 2.37 -11.69
CA PHE A 118 -6.09 3.76 -11.46
C PHE A 118 -5.33 4.65 -12.45
N ASP A 119 -6.02 5.62 -13.04
CA ASP A 119 -5.45 6.63 -13.94
C ASP A 119 -5.47 7.98 -13.23
N ASP A 120 -4.27 8.50 -12.94
CA ASP A 120 -4.05 9.73 -12.15
C ASP A 120 -4.00 11.00 -13.01
N GLN A 121 -4.23 10.89 -14.32
CA GLN A 121 -4.13 12.01 -15.27
C GLN A 121 -5.43 12.84 -15.42
N GLN A 122 -6.46 12.55 -14.63
CA GLN A 122 -7.79 13.14 -14.77
C GLN A 122 -8.16 13.98 -13.55
N ASP A 123 -8.93 15.05 -13.76
CA ASP A 123 -9.57 15.78 -12.65
C ASP A 123 -10.68 14.90 -12.07
N LEU A 124 -10.49 14.47 -10.82
CA LEU A 124 -11.39 13.52 -10.16
C LEU A 124 -12.32 14.21 -9.17
N ALA A 125 -13.60 13.86 -9.23
CA ALA A 125 -14.52 14.13 -8.14
C ALA A 125 -14.46 12.97 -7.14
N LEU A 126 -13.97 13.26 -5.94
CA LEU A 126 -13.75 12.29 -4.86
C LEU A 126 -14.90 12.33 -3.86
N ASP A 127 -15.44 11.16 -3.54
CA ASP A 127 -16.30 10.95 -2.38
C ASP A 127 -15.46 10.22 -1.32
N GLU A 128 -15.14 10.89 -0.21
CA GLU A 128 -14.21 10.40 0.81
C GLU A 128 -14.92 9.52 1.85
N HIS A 129 -14.33 8.37 2.18
CA HIS A 129 -14.84 7.42 3.15
C HIS A 129 -13.79 7.13 4.24
N PRO A 130 -13.46 8.12 5.10
CA PRO A 130 -12.35 8.05 6.05
C PRO A 130 -12.50 6.93 7.09
N ASP A 131 -13.73 6.50 7.38
CA ASP A 131 -14.01 5.45 8.36
C ASP A 131 -14.06 4.04 7.74
N ALA A 132 -13.80 3.90 6.42
CA ALA A 132 -13.87 2.60 5.78
C ALA A 132 -12.80 1.64 6.37
N PRO A 133 -13.16 0.37 6.64
CA PRO A 133 -12.30 -0.56 7.34
C PRO A 133 -11.20 -1.13 6.43
N ILE A 134 -9.95 -0.99 6.85
CA ILE A 134 -8.76 -1.50 6.14
C ILE A 134 -8.09 -2.63 6.90
N TRP A 135 -7.36 -3.50 6.20
CA TRP A 135 -6.49 -4.48 6.85
C TRP A 135 -5.19 -3.81 7.28
N TRP A 136 -4.89 -3.89 8.57
CA TRP A 136 -3.68 -3.35 9.16
C TRP A 136 -2.87 -4.46 9.83
N LEU A 137 -1.57 -4.47 9.56
CA LEU A 137 -0.58 -5.34 10.16
C LEU A 137 0.24 -4.55 11.18
N ASP A 138 0.09 -4.92 12.46
CA ASP A 138 0.87 -4.36 13.58
C ASP A 138 2.32 -4.87 13.63
#